data_AF-A0A9E5REH9-F1
#
_entry.id   AF-A0A9E5REH9-F1
#
_cell.length_a   1.000
_cell.length_b   1.000
_cell.length_c   1.000
_cell.angle_alpha   90.00
_cell.angle_beta   90.00
_cell.angle_gamma   90.00
#
_symmetry.space_group_name_H-M   'P 1'
#
loop_
_entity.id
_entity.type
_entity.pdbx_description
1 polymer ?
#
loop_
_entity_poly.entity_id
_entity_poly.type
_entity_poly.pdbx_seq_one_letter_code
_entity_poly.pdbx_strand_id
1 'polypeptide(L)'
;MRKALSLILILLLVSVVAPLGAQDTAEVDLDTLLDAPEDYFGDNVTVSGEINEFVSTGYREGFTIVDGDLVDSEALLVVGVTAEMVGTDALALEDEVRVTGTLYGFEDASIGDSDLIIQLEDALYDDYRDLPVLVVSNLSYGEGDTTTPMDAIEGDIAAMPTRLGLDELLDDVDEYEGQFVGVVSQVDSFVNDDPSNGFVLEDDDLIDADELLVIGGTADQLANMTFAEEESLFITGIVRAFDREALEGEVGYALDEDLYADFEDTPVLVASEIVSLANTTFENAPLAGDLDLDALLDEPESYLGMRVDVQGTVEEVLGDDQNNAFTIEDDDLIGADQALVLLADPQNMSLNLLDADTEVRVVGVVRQFDAATLGRDLGREVQEDFYENYTDLPVIVASEIYAVEGE
;
A
#
# COMPACT_ATOMS: atom_id res chain seq x y z
N MET A 1 -51.22 -28.40 -57.80
CA MET A 1 -50.16 -27.54 -57.25
C MET A 1 -50.13 -27.75 -55.74
N ARG A 2 -49.09 -28.44 -55.24
CA ARG A 2 -48.89 -28.72 -53.80
C ARG A 2 -48.13 -27.53 -53.20
N LYS A 3 -48.63 -26.93 -52.13
CA LYS A 3 -47.87 -26.00 -51.28
C LYS A 3 -47.24 -26.80 -50.15
N ALA A 4 -45.91 -26.80 -50.09
CA ALA A 4 -45.13 -27.38 -49.03
C ALA A 4 -45.13 -26.43 -47.83
N LEU A 5 -45.47 -26.97 -46.66
CA LEU A 5 -45.37 -26.29 -45.36
C LEU A 5 -44.02 -26.72 -44.76
N SER A 6 -43.10 -25.77 -44.60
CA SER A 6 -41.80 -25.99 -43.97
C SER A 6 -41.95 -25.81 -42.46
N LEU A 7 -41.73 -26.89 -41.71
CA LEU A 7 -41.76 -26.91 -40.24
C LEU A 7 -40.34 -26.64 -39.75
N ILE A 8 -40.11 -25.48 -39.14
CA ILE A 8 -38.84 -25.14 -38.48
C ILE A 8 -38.88 -25.74 -37.07
N LEU A 9 -37.99 -26.70 -36.82
CA LEU A 9 -37.75 -27.31 -35.53
C LEU A 9 -36.74 -26.42 -34.78
N ILE A 10 -37.20 -25.68 -33.77
CA ILE A 10 -36.33 -24.92 -32.85
C ILE A 10 -35.86 -25.90 -31.78
N LEU A 11 -34.57 -26.23 -31.79
CA LEU A 11 -33.90 -27.02 -30.77
C LEU A 11 -33.49 -26.06 -29.64
N LEU A 12 -34.21 -26.08 -28.52
CA LEU A 12 -33.86 -25.39 -27.29
C LEU A 12 -32.73 -26.17 -26.60
N LEU A 13 -31.49 -25.70 -26.73
CA LEU A 13 -30.39 -26.12 -25.86
C LEU A 13 -30.58 -25.44 -24.51
N VAL A 14 -31.00 -26.21 -23.51
CA VAL A 14 -30.91 -25.80 -22.12
C VAL A 14 -29.52 -26.17 -21.65
N SER A 15 -28.62 -25.18 -21.58
CA SER A 15 -27.33 -25.34 -20.91
C SER A 15 -27.60 -25.46 -19.42
N VAL A 16 -27.36 -26.64 -18.85
CA VAL A 16 -27.35 -26.84 -17.41
C VAL A 16 -26.03 -26.23 -16.92
N VAL A 17 -26.09 -25.02 -16.37
CA VAL A 17 -24.99 -24.48 -15.56
C VAL A 17 -25.00 -25.29 -14.26
N ALA A 18 -24.03 -26.19 -14.11
CA ALA A 18 -23.79 -26.81 -12.82
C ALA A 18 -23.27 -25.73 -11.86
N PRO A 19 -23.68 -25.72 -10.58
CA PRO A 19 -23.02 -24.89 -9.59
C PRO A 19 -21.53 -25.26 -9.58
N LEU A 20 -20.64 -24.26 -9.58
CA LEU A 20 -19.23 -24.47 -9.23
C LEU A 20 -19.20 -25.08 -7.83
N GLY A 21 -19.10 -26.40 -7.76
CA GLY A 21 -18.69 -27.06 -6.53
C GLY A 21 -17.22 -26.72 -6.32
N ALA A 22 -16.85 -26.39 -5.09
CA ALA A 22 -15.46 -26.31 -4.67
C ALA A 22 -14.74 -27.56 -5.20
N GLN A 23 -13.86 -27.36 -6.17
CA GLN A 23 -12.92 -28.40 -6.58
C GLN A 23 -11.99 -28.56 -5.37
N ASP A 24 -11.86 -29.78 -4.84
CA ASP A 24 -10.84 -30.08 -3.83
C ASP A 24 -9.49 -29.63 -4.41
N THR A 25 -8.86 -28.64 -3.78
CA THR A 25 -7.51 -28.22 -4.14
C THR A 25 -6.57 -29.38 -3.86
N ALA A 26 -5.86 -29.83 -4.90
CA ALA A 26 -4.86 -30.87 -4.73
C ALA A 26 -3.64 -30.24 -4.07
N GLU A 27 -3.19 -30.85 -2.97
CA GLU A 27 -1.86 -30.60 -2.43
C GLU A 27 -0.85 -31.24 -3.38
N VAL A 28 0.01 -30.42 -3.96
CA VAL A 28 1.04 -30.80 -4.92
C VAL A 28 2.38 -30.59 -4.23
N ASP A 29 3.23 -31.60 -4.34
CA ASP A 29 4.62 -31.54 -3.92
C ASP A 29 5.37 -30.50 -4.78
N LEU A 30 6.16 -29.63 -4.14
CA LEU A 30 6.75 -28.47 -4.82
C LEU A 30 7.70 -28.90 -5.95
N ASP A 31 8.57 -29.88 -5.69
CA ASP A 31 9.44 -30.48 -6.72
C ASP A 31 8.63 -31.01 -7.90
N THR A 32 7.53 -31.73 -7.62
CA THR A 32 6.66 -32.26 -8.66
C THR A 32 5.99 -31.16 -9.49
N LEU A 33 5.66 -30.02 -8.87
CA LEU A 33 5.12 -28.86 -9.58
C LEU A 33 6.19 -28.21 -10.46
N LEU A 34 7.40 -28.02 -9.94
CA LEU A 34 8.50 -27.34 -10.63
C LEU A 34 9.09 -28.18 -11.78
N ASP A 35 9.04 -29.50 -11.70
CA ASP A 35 9.45 -30.40 -12.79
C ASP A 35 8.59 -30.27 -14.07
N ALA A 36 7.33 -29.83 -13.93
CA ALA A 36 6.36 -29.72 -15.04
C ALA A 36 5.25 -28.69 -14.73
N PRO A 37 5.56 -27.40 -14.56
CA PRO A 37 4.60 -26.39 -14.12
C PRO A 37 3.47 -26.18 -15.13
N GLU A 38 3.72 -26.41 -16.42
CA GLU A 38 2.72 -26.27 -17.48
C GLU A 38 1.54 -27.23 -17.36
N ASP A 39 1.69 -28.34 -16.63
CA ASP A 39 0.61 -29.28 -16.36
C ASP A 39 -0.38 -28.75 -15.31
N TYR A 40 -0.03 -27.66 -14.61
CA TYR A 40 -0.81 -27.04 -13.53
C TYR A 40 -1.22 -25.60 -13.84
N PHE A 41 -0.83 -25.02 -14.98
CA PHE A 41 -1.21 -23.64 -15.30
C PHE A 41 -2.73 -23.48 -15.44
N GLY A 42 -3.27 -22.49 -14.73
CA GLY A 42 -4.70 -22.22 -14.59
C GLY A 42 -5.41 -23.05 -13.52
N ASP A 43 -4.72 -24.02 -12.90
CA ASP A 43 -5.26 -24.79 -11.80
C ASP A 43 -5.00 -24.09 -10.46
N ASN A 44 -5.93 -24.30 -9.51
CA ASN A 44 -5.75 -23.90 -8.13
C ASN A 44 -5.04 -25.02 -7.37
N VAL A 45 -3.81 -24.76 -6.93
CA VAL A 45 -2.91 -25.73 -6.30
C VAL A 45 -2.55 -25.29 -4.89
N THR A 46 -2.31 -26.25 -4.01
CA THR A 46 -1.69 -26.00 -2.71
C THR A 46 -0.29 -26.60 -2.70
N VAL A 47 0.72 -25.79 -2.39
CA VAL A 47 2.12 -26.21 -2.25
C VAL A 47 2.67 -25.81 -0.89
N SER A 48 3.70 -26.51 -0.43
CA SER A 48 4.45 -26.11 0.76
C SER A 48 5.94 -25.99 0.42
N GLY A 49 6.64 -25.07 1.07
CA GLY A 49 8.06 -24.82 0.86
C GLY A 49 8.62 -23.81 1.85
N GLU A 50 9.92 -23.59 1.82
CA GLU A 50 10.61 -22.61 2.66
C GLU A 50 10.78 -21.29 1.90
N ILE A 51 10.57 -20.16 2.59
CA ILE A 51 10.83 -18.85 2.00
C ILE A 51 12.33 -18.67 1.77
N ASN A 52 12.71 -18.46 0.51
CA ASN A 52 14.11 -18.30 0.12
C ASN A 52 14.51 -16.83 -0.06
N GLU A 53 13.64 -16.01 -0.63
CA GLU A 53 13.92 -14.61 -0.92
C GLU A 53 12.63 -13.80 -0.98
N PHE A 54 12.63 -12.58 -0.43
CA PHE A 54 11.55 -11.62 -0.61
C PHE A 54 11.78 -10.79 -1.88
N VAL A 55 10.76 -10.76 -2.72
CA VAL A 55 10.71 -9.95 -3.93
C VAL A 55 9.82 -8.74 -3.63
N SER A 56 10.41 -7.72 -3.00
CA SER A 56 9.67 -6.56 -2.52
C SER A 56 9.37 -5.56 -3.64
N THR A 57 8.10 -5.16 -3.74
CA THR A 57 7.63 -4.01 -4.52
C THR A 57 6.74 -3.11 -3.65
N GLY A 58 7.23 -2.68 -2.48
CA GLY A 58 6.40 -1.90 -1.55
C GLY A 58 5.16 -2.69 -1.08
N TYR A 59 3.95 -2.08 -1.13
CA TYR A 59 2.67 -2.59 -0.60
C TYR A 59 2.18 -3.98 -1.08
N ARG A 60 2.93 -4.65 -1.96
CA ARG A 60 2.64 -6.02 -2.41
C ARG A 60 3.89 -6.86 -2.24
N GLU A 61 3.86 -7.71 -1.22
CA GLU A 61 4.95 -8.64 -0.93
C GLU A 61 4.86 -9.81 -1.91
N GLY A 62 5.92 -10.00 -2.70
CA GLY A 62 6.21 -11.26 -3.35
C GLY A 62 7.33 -11.96 -2.60
N PHE A 63 7.39 -13.27 -2.69
CA PHE A 63 8.56 -14.03 -2.24
C PHE A 63 8.74 -15.27 -3.09
N THR A 64 9.92 -15.86 -3.04
CA THR A 64 10.15 -17.17 -3.64
C THR A 64 10.12 -18.25 -2.57
N ILE A 65 9.52 -19.39 -2.91
CA ILE A 65 9.61 -20.61 -2.08
C ILE A 65 10.43 -21.66 -2.79
N VAL A 66 11.17 -22.44 -2.01
CA VAL A 66 12.01 -23.56 -2.45
C VAL A 66 11.71 -24.81 -1.62
N ASP A 67 12.08 -25.97 -2.14
CA ASP A 67 12.13 -27.19 -1.33
C ASP A 67 13.38 -27.15 -0.43
N GLY A 68 13.18 -27.22 0.90
CA GLY A 68 14.18 -26.94 1.94
C GLY A 68 15.40 -27.88 1.96
N ASP A 69 15.39 -28.95 1.17
CA ASP A 69 16.46 -29.96 1.16
C ASP A 69 17.57 -29.70 0.11
N LEU A 70 17.44 -28.67 -0.75
CA LEU A 70 18.30 -28.52 -1.93
C LEU A 70 18.98 -27.14 -2.05
N VAL A 71 20.30 -27.16 -2.26
CA VAL A 71 21.15 -25.95 -2.41
C VAL A 71 21.07 -25.33 -3.81
N ASP A 72 20.37 -25.99 -4.74
CA ASP A 72 20.19 -25.59 -6.14
C ASP A 72 18.75 -25.89 -6.61
N SER A 73 17.75 -25.75 -5.73
CA SER A 73 16.35 -25.95 -6.09
C SER A 73 15.85 -24.85 -7.02
N GLU A 74 15.00 -25.25 -7.97
CA GLU A 74 14.17 -24.30 -8.69
C GLU A 74 13.21 -23.64 -7.70
N ALA A 75 12.85 -22.39 -7.96
CA ALA A 75 12.00 -21.61 -7.05
C ALA A 75 10.63 -21.38 -7.67
N LEU A 76 9.61 -21.28 -6.82
CA LEU A 76 8.28 -20.81 -7.21
C LEU A 76 8.11 -19.37 -6.76
N LEU A 77 7.78 -18.46 -7.69
CA LEU A 77 7.48 -17.07 -7.34
C LEU A 77 6.03 -17.00 -6.80
N VAL A 78 5.88 -16.51 -5.58
CA VAL A 78 4.62 -16.34 -4.89
C VAL A 78 4.29 -14.85 -4.87
N VAL A 79 3.11 -14.47 -5.37
CA VAL A 79 2.70 -13.06 -5.52
C VAL A 79 1.28 -12.82 -5.08
N GLY A 80 0.95 -11.55 -4.79
CA GLY A 80 -0.37 -11.19 -4.31
C GLY A 80 -0.59 -11.60 -2.85
N VAL A 81 0.50 -11.77 -2.11
CA VAL A 81 0.45 -11.95 -0.66
C VAL A 81 0.00 -10.61 -0.09
N THR A 82 -1.17 -10.63 0.53
CA THR A 82 -1.67 -9.47 1.26
C THR A 82 -1.32 -9.65 2.71
N ALA A 83 -1.21 -8.53 3.41
CA ALA A 83 -0.93 -8.53 4.83
C ALA A 83 -2.04 -9.30 5.62
N GLU A 84 -3.30 -9.30 5.13
CA GLU A 84 -4.40 -10.13 5.66
C GLU A 84 -4.09 -11.64 5.65
N MET A 85 -3.35 -12.13 4.64
CA MET A 85 -3.01 -13.56 4.52
C MET A 85 -1.89 -13.99 5.46
N VAL A 86 -1.04 -13.05 5.87
CA VAL A 86 0.10 -13.28 6.78
C VAL A 86 -0.30 -13.10 8.24
N GLY A 87 -1.29 -12.26 8.52
CA GLY A 87 -1.67 -11.91 9.89
C GLY A 87 -0.61 -11.02 10.55
N THR A 88 -0.43 -11.16 11.87
CA THR A 88 0.46 -10.28 12.67
C THR A 88 1.92 -10.72 12.73
N ASP A 89 2.24 -11.98 12.38
CA ASP A 89 3.62 -12.44 12.43
C ASP A 89 4.28 -12.16 11.08
N ALA A 90 5.38 -11.39 11.08
CA ALA A 90 6.14 -11.16 9.87
C ALA A 90 6.74 -12.49 9.37
N LEU A 91 6.60 -12.75 8.06
CA LEU A 91 7.31 -13.84 7.41
C LEU A 91 8.82 -13.59 7.50
N ALA A 92 9.58 -14.62 7.84
CA ALA A 92 11.03 -14.60 7.79
C ALA A 92 11.58 -15.52 6.68
N LEU A 93 12.82 -15.28 6.29
CA LEU A 93 13.56 -16.25 5.48
C LEU A 93 13.65 -17.58 6.23
N GLU A 94 13.64 -18.68 5.48
CA GLU A 94 13.64 -20.07 5.99
C GLU A 94 12.33 -20.49 6.69
N ASP A 95 11.31 -19.63 6.77
CA ASP A 95 10.00 -20.05 7.29
C ASP A 95 9.32 -21.03 6.33
N GLU A 96 8.80 -22.13 6.88
CA GLU A 96 7.99 -23.09 6.15
C GLU A 96 6.56 -22.54 5.98
N VAL A 97 6.17 -22.35 4.72
CA VAL A 97 4.87 -21.85 4.33
C VAL A 97 4.11 -22.88 3.51
N ARG A 98 2.78 -22.82 3.61
CA ARG A 98 1.82 -23.55 2.79
C ARG A 98 0.94 -22.54 2.06
N VAL A 99 1.09 -22.51 0.75
CA VAL A 99 0.48 -21.51 -0.15
C VAL A 99 -0.56 -22.19 -1.03
N THR A 100 -1.75 -21.62 -1.11
CA THR A 100 -2.79 -22.03 -2.07
C THR A 100 -3.10 -20.90 -3.02
N GLY A 101 -3.06 -21.18 -4.32
CA GLY A 101 -3.25 -20.16 -5.34
C GLY A 101 -3.42 -20.73 -6.74
N THR A 102 -3.68 -19.84 -7.69
CA THR A 102 -3.74 -20.24 -9.11
C THR A 102 -2.35 -20.10 -9.72
N LEU A 103 -1.87 -21.16 -10.37
CA LEU A 103 -0.56 -21.18 -10.99
C LEU A 103 -0.62 -20.62 -12.41
N TYR A 104 0.36 -19.79 -12.78
CA TYR A 104 0.49 -19.21 -14.12
C TYR A 104 1.94 -19.30 -14.59
N GLY A 105 2.13 -19.27 -15.90
CA GLY A 105 3.42 -18.88 -16.46
C GLY A 105 3.64 -17.39 -16.23
N PHE A 106 4.88 -16.95 -16.01
CA PHE A 106 5.19 -15.54 -15.77
C PHE A 106 4.61 -14.59 -16.83
N GLU A 107 4.73 -14.95 -18.12
CA GLU A 107 4.17 -14.15 -19.22
C GLU A 107 2.63 -14.09 -19.18
N ASP A 108 1.96 -15.14 -18.70
CA ASP A 108 0.50 -15.20 -18.62
C ASP A 108 -0.05 -14.55 -17.34
N ALA A 109 0.74 -14.48 -16.27
CA ALA A 109 0.39 -13.80 -15.03
C ALA A 109 0.20 -12.28 -15.21
N SER A 110 0.80 -11.72 -16.28
CA SER A 110 0.59 -10.32 -16.70
C SER A 110 -0.77 -10.07 -17.38
N ILE A 111 -1.55 -11.12 -17.69
CA ILE A 111 -2.77 -11.04 -18.52
C ILE A 111 -3.99 -11.62 -17.77
N GLY A 112 -4.50 -10.90 -16.78
CA GLY A 112 -5.76 -11.20 -16.09
C GLY A 112 -6.80 -10.09 -16.24
N ASP A 113 -7.97 -10.41 -16.80
CA ASP A 113 -9.12 -9.51 -17.09
C ASP A 113 -10.02 -9.26 -15.86
N SER A 114 -9.46 -9.18 -14.66
CA SER A 114 -10.23 -9.00 -13.41
C SER A 114 -9.34 -8.52 -12.27
N ASP A 115 -9.51 -7.25 -11.85
CA ASP A 115 -9.18 -6.56 -10.58
C ASP A 115 -7.84 -6.81 -9.83
N LEU A 116 -7.08 -7.83 -10.18
CA LEU A 116 -5.78 -8.23 -9.66
C LEU A 116 -4.76 -8.23 -10.79
N ILE A 117 -4.68 -7.13 -11.55
CA ILE A 117 -3.56 -6.92 -12.46
C ILE A 117 -2.32 -6.69 -11.58
N ILE A 118 -1.58 -7.75 -11.31
CA ILE A 118 -0.22 -7.64 -10.79
C ILE A 118 0.64 -7.34 -12.01
N GLN A 119 1.03 -6.08 -12.19
CA GLN A 119 1.95 -5.70 -13.25
C GLN A 119 3.36 -6.17 -12.86
N LEU A 120 3.67 -7.43 -13.18
CA LEU A 120 5.01 -8.01 -13.01
C LEU A 120 6.02 -7.52 -14.08
N GLU A 121 5.69 -6.45 -14.81
CA GLU A 121 6.52 -5.91 -15.89
C GLU A 121 7.65 -4.98 -15.40
N ASP A 122 7.86 -4.86 -14.07
CA ASP A 122 8.94 -4.05 -13.51
C ASP A 122 10.31 -4.74 -13.61
N ALA A 123 11.38 -3.96 -13.68
CA ALA A 123 12.77 -4.43 -13.72
C ALA A 123 13.12 -5.29 -12.50
N LEU A 124 12.39 -5.14 -11.40
CA LEU A 124 12.53 -5.95 -10.19
C LEU A 124 12.22 -7.44 -10.42
N TYR A 125 11.42 -7.78 -11.43
CA TYR A 125 11.08 -9.17 -11.73
C TYR A 125 11.88 -9.79 -12.88
N ASP A 126 12.86 -9.08 -13.45
CA ASP A 126 13.62 -9.55 -14.60
C ASP A 126 14.33 -10.89 -14.33
N ASP A 127 14.81 -11.09 -13.09
CA ASP A 127 15.48 -12.31 -12.67
C ASP A 127 14.52 -13.49 -12.43
N TYR A 128 13.21 -13.24 -12.34
CA TYR A 128 12.18 -14.27 -12.08
C TYR A 128 11.30 -14.60 -13.30
N ARG A 129 11.60 -14.03 -14.48
CA ARG A 129 10.78 -14.22 -15.71
C ARG A 129 10.64 -15.67 -16.16
N ASP A 130 11.58 -16.52 -15.78
CA ASP A 130 11.59 -17.95 -16.15
C ASP A 130 10.91 -18.83 -15.08
N LEU A 131 10.47 -18.26 -13.96
CA LEU A 131 9.81 -19.00 -12.89
C LEU A 131 8.30 -19.13 -13.11
N PRO A 132 7.67 -20.23 -12.68
CA PRO A 132 6.23 -20.26 -12.51
C PRO A 132 5.80 -19.28 -11.41
N VAL A 133 4.58 -18.75 -11.55
CA VAL A 133 4.02 -17.74 -10.65
C VAL A 133 2.76 -18.28 -9.99
N LEU A 134 2.73 -18.30 -8.66
CA LEU A 134 1.55 -18.65 -7.89
C LEU A 134 0.89 -17.39 -7.35
N VAL A 135 -0.29 -17.05 -7.87
CA VAL A 135 -1.09 -15.94 -7.37
C VAL A 135 -1.88 -16.43 -6.16
N VAL A 136 -1.53 -15.92 -4.99
CA VAL A 136 -2.00 -16.43 -3.71
C VAL A 136 -3.49 -16.13 -3.51
N SER A 137 -4.20 -17.15 -3.01
CA SER A 137 -5.57 -17.04 -2.51
C SER A 137 -5.67 -17.37 -1.01
N ASN A 138 -4.70 -18.13 -0.48
CA ASN A 138 -4.57 -18.43 0.93
C ASN A 138 -3.10 -18.73 1.26
N LEU A 139 -2.63 -18.24 2.39
CA LEU A 139 -1.30 -18.49 2.94
C LEU A 139 -1.45 -18.97 4.38
N SER A 140 -0.60 -19.91 4.78
CA SER A 140 -0.45 -20.34 6.17
C SER A 140 1.02 -20.66 6.44
N TYR A 141 1.49 -20.44 7.66
CA TYR A 141 2.88 -20.68 8.06
C TYR A 141 2.92 -21.40 9.42
N GLY A 142 3.99 -22.16 9.65
CA GLY A 142 4.27 -22.83 10.92
C GLY A 142 4.06 -24.36 10.93
N GLU A 143 4.91 -25.04 11.71
CA GLU A 143 4.93 -26.50 11.86
C GLU A 143 3.63 -27.05 12.49
N GLY A 144 2.66 -27.42 11.66
CA GLY A 144 1.86 -28.62 11.90
C GLY A 144 0.58 -28.53 12.73
N ASP A 145 -0.15 -27.42 12.77
CA ASP A 145 -1.52 -27.42 13.29
C ASP A 145 -2.56 -27.35 12.15
N THR A 146 -2.98 -28.54 11.68
CA THR A 146 -4.07 -28.71 10.69
C THR A 146 -5.47 -28.53 11.28
N THR A 147 -5.62 -27.82 12.40
CA THR A 147 -6.95 -27.55 12.95
C THR A 147 -7.69 -26.53 12.08
N THR A 148 -8.86 -26.97 11.62
CA THR A 148 -9.81 -26.29 10.73
C THR A 148 -9.94 -24.78 11.02
N PRO A 149 -9.56 -23.88 10.07
CA PRO A 149 -9.83 -22.46 10.23
C PRO A 149 -11.21 -22.16 9.63
N MET A 150 -12.23 -22.10 10.47
CA MET A 150 -13.48 -21.45 10.07
C MET A 150 -14.20 -20.70 11.20
N ASP A 151 -13.62 -20.59 12.41
CA ASP A 151 -14.24 -19.89 13.55
C ASP A 151 -13.24 -19.13 14.45
N ALA A 152 -12.01 -18.90 13.98
CA ALA A 152 -11.06 -17.95 14.56
C ALA A 152 -10.30 -17.42 13.35
N ILE A 153 -10.56 -16.19 12.89
CA ILE A 153 -9.85 -14.98 13.30
C ILE A 153 -10.77 -13.81 12.93
N GLU A 154 -11.46 -13.21 13.90
CA GLU A 154 -11.80 -11.77 13.90
C GLU A 154 -10.62 -11.06 14.59
N GLY A 155 -9.42 -11.21 14.02
CA GLY A 155 -8.18 -10.71 14.58
C GLY A 155 -7.51 -9.83 13.55
N ASP A 156 -7.40 -8.56 13.93
CA ASP A 156 -6.78 -7.41 13.28
C ASP A 156 -6.07 -7.69 11.95
N ILE A 157 -6.67 -7.06 10.93
CA ILE A 157 -6.02 -6.43 9.77
C ILE A 157 -4.54 -6.24 10.08
N ALA A 158 -3.64 -6.81 9.26
CA ALA A 158 -2.21 -6.64 9.45
C ALA A 158 -1.90 -5.22 9.86
N ALA A 159 -1.33 -5.06 11.05
CA ALA A 159 -1.17 -3.77 11.66
C ALA A 159 -0.36 -2.93 10.68
N MET A 160 -1.05 -2.01 9.99
CA MET A 160 -0.37 -0.90 9.35
C MET A 160 0.57 -0.35 10.41
N PRO A 161 1.83 -0.01 10.04
CA PRO A 161 2.75 0.54 11.02
C PRO A 161 2.03 1.63 11.79
N THR A 162 2.08 1.57 13.13
CA THR A 162 1.43 2.60 13.96
C THR A 162 1.93 3.93 13.45
N ARG A 163 1.00 4.75 12.96
CA ARG A 163 1.32 6.06 12.41
C ARG A 163 1.34 7.04 13.56
N LEU A 164 2.46 7.74 13.69
CA LEU A 164 2.73 8.62 14.80
C LEU A 164 3.06 10.00 14.24
N GLY A 165 2.53 11.01 14.92
CA GLY A 165 3.14 12.34 14.86
C GLY A 165 4.60 12.24 15.29
N LEU A 166 5.45 13.10 14.73
CA LEU A 166 6.86 13.13 15.14
C LEU A 166 6.97 13.51 16.63
N ASP A 167 6.14 14.43 17.08
CA ASP A 167 6.00 14.83 18.49
C ASP A 167 5.61 13.66 19.39
N GLU A 168 4.60 12.88 19.00
CA GLU A 168 4.15 11.70 19.74
C GLU A 168 5.26 10.66 19.87
N LEU A 169 5.97 10.38 18.78
CA LEU A 169 7.09 9.44 18.78
C LEU A 169 8.22 9.92 19.70
N LEU A 170 8.54 11.22 19.68
CA LEU A 170 9.65 11.79 20.44
C LEU A 170 9.32 11.98 21.93
N ASP A 171 8.07 12.24 22.27
CA ASP A 171 7.61 12.37 23.66
C ASP A 171 7.76 11.05 24.45
N ASP A 172 7.60 9.89 23.77
CA ASP A 172 7.63 8.56 24.38
C ASP A 172 8.48 7.53 23.59
N VAL A 173 9.68 7.91 23.12
CA VAL A 173 10.60 7.04 22.35
C VAL A 173 10.79 5.64 22.95
N ASP A 174 10.90 5.54 24.28
CA ASP A 174 11.10 4.28 25.01
C ASP A 174 9.94 3.28 24.77
N GLU A 175 8.73 3.76 24.46
CA GLU A 175 7.57 2.93 24.14
C GLU A 175 7.69 2.32 22.74
N TYR A 176 8.23 3.09 21.80
CA TYR A 176 8.33 2.71 20.40
C TYR A 176 9.66 2.04 20.02
N GLU A 177 10.66 2.03 20.91
CA GLU A 177 11.93 1.33 20.67
C GLU A 177 11.68 -0.14 20.30
N GLY A 178 12.22 -0.58 19.15
CA GLY A 178 12.00 -1.93 18.64
C GLY A 178 10.78 -2.09 17.74
N GLN A 179 9.86 -1.12 17.73
CA GLN A 179 8.60 -1.20 16.98
C GLN A 179 8.74 -0.69 15.54
N PHE A 180 7.96 -1.28 14.65
CA PHE A 180 7.81 -0.83 13.27
C PHE A 180 6.73 0.24 13.20
N VAL A 181 7.12 1.47 12.89
CA VAL A 181 6.25 2.66 12.93
C VAL A 181 6.28 3.40 11.60
N GLY A 182 5.29 4.26 11.38
CA GLY A 182 5.20 5.17 10.26
C GLY A 182 5.20 6.61 10.76
N VAL A 183 6.07 7.44 10.23
CA VAL A 183 6.20 8.85 10.61
C VAL A 183 5.96 9.71 9.38
N VAL A 184 5.13 10.74 9.52
CA VAL A 184 4.99 11.81 8.53
C VAL A 184 5.67 13.05 9.10
N SER A 185 6.70 13.55 8.43
CA SER A 185 7.35 14.80 8.84
C SER A 185 8.11 15.45 7.68
N GLN A 186 8.56 16.68 7.88
CA GLN A 186 9.42 17.42 6.97
C GLN A 186 10.89 17.12 7.25
N VAL A 187 11.69 17.06 6.18
CA VAL A 187 13.15 16.98 6.32
C VAL A 187 13.67 18.33 6.80
N ASP A 188 14.30 18.36 7.98
CA ASP A 188 15.02 19.55 8.43
C ASP A 188 16.36 19.67 7.70
N SER A 189 17.23 18.68 7.89
CA SER A 189 18.61 18.74 7.39
C SER A 189 19.17 17.38 6.99
N PHE A 190 20.19 17.40 6.12
CA PHE A 190 20.93 16.22 5.72
C PHE A 190 22.19 16.02 6.57
N VAL A 191 22.51 14.76 6.89
CA VAL A 191 23.75 14.45 7.61
C VAL A 191 24.96 14.85 6.77
N ASN A 192 25.64 15.91 7.21
CA ASN A 192 26.77 16.53 6.50
C ASN A 192 26.41 17.00 5.07
N ASP A 193 25.23 17.58 4.89
CA ASP A 193 24.73 18.15 3.63
C ASP A 193 24.64 17.12 2.47
N ASP A 194 24.56 15.82 2.77
CA ASP A 194 24.50 14.73 1.79
C ASP A 194 23.36 13.75 2.11
N PRO A 195 22.30 13.68 1.28
CA PRO A 195 21.14 12.83 1.54
C PRO A 195 21.46 11.33 1.59
N SER A 196 22.60 10.90 1.01
CA SER A 196 23.01 9.49 1.06
C SER A 196 23.49 9.04 2.45
N ASN A 197 23.78 9.98 3.35
CA ASN A 197 24.21 9.70 4.73
C ASN A 197 23.05 9.73 5.74
N GLY A 198 21.80 9.89 5.32
CA GLY A 198 20.69 10.09 6.23
C GLY A 198 20.30 11.55 6.40
N PHE A 199 19.23 11.76 7.15
CA PHE A 199 18.61 13.07 7.34
C PHE A 199 17.91 13.14 8.69
N VAL A 200 17.65 14.35 9.14
CA VAL A 200 17.00 14.65 10.40
C VAL A 200 15.58 15.12 10.13
N LEU A 201 14.63 14.63 10.92
CA LEU A 201 13.29 15.18 11.02
C LEU A 201 13.21 16.05 12.27
N GLU A 202 12.61 17.22 12.15
CA GLU A 202 12.34 18.15 13.25
C GLU A 202 10.84 18.47 13.28
N ASP A 203 10.29 18.71 14.47
CA ASP A 203 8.95 19.26 14.63
C ASP A 203 9.02 20.79 14.73
N ASP A 204 8.42 21.48 13.75
CA ASP A 204 8.43 22.94 13.61
C ASP A 204 7.82 23.68 14.82
N ASP A 205 7.04 23.01 15.66
CA ASP A 205 6.28 23.61 16.76
C ASP A 205 7.05 23.69 18.10
N LEU A 206 8.25 23.10 18.20
CA LEU A 206 9.01 23.02 19.44
C LEU A 206 10.19 24.01 19.52
N ILE A 207 10.32 24.67 20.68
CA ILE A 207 11.39 25.67 20.94
C ILE A 207 12.74 25.00 21.28
N ASP A 208 12.68 23.73 21.68
CA ASP A 208 13.80 22.83 21.95
C ASP A 208 13.48 21.53 21.18
N ALA A 209 13.42 21.61 19.84
CA ALA A 209 12.91 20.52 19.03
C ALA A 209 13.78 19.28 19.21
N ASP A 210 13.13 18.20 19.63
CA ASP A 210 13.75 16.90 19.63
C ASP A 210 13.90 16.46 18.16
N GLU A 211 15.05 15.86 17.85
CA GLU A 211 15.42 15.47 16.50
C GLU A 211 15.27 13.96 16.35
N LEU A 212 14.72 13.50 15.23
CA LEU A 212 14.75 12.09 14.85
C LEU A 212 15.74 11.88 13.69
N LEU A 213 16.79 11.11 13.92
CA LEU A 213 17.70 10.71 12.86
C LEU A 213 17.05 9.61 12.01
N VAL A 214 17.07 9.75 10.70
CA VAL A 214 16.65 8.72 9.75
C VAL A 214 17.85 8.20 8.97
N ILE A 215 18.04 6.89 9.01
CA ILE A 215 19.05 6.19 8.19
C ILE A 215 18.37 5.13 7.31
N GLY A 216 18.99 4.80 6.17
CA GLY A 216 18.49 3.73 5.32
C GLY A 216 18.73 2.36 5.96
N GLY A 217 17.78 1.43 5.82
CA GLY A 217 17.99 0.02 6.10
C GLY A 217 19.04 -0.63 5.20
N THR A 218 19.36 -0.01 4.05
CA THR A 218 20.48 -0.42 3.18
C THR A 218 21.28 0.78 2.67
N ALA A 219 22.54 0.55 2.28
CA ALA A 219 23.42 1.60 1.77
C ALA A 219 22.91 2.28 0.48
N ASP A 220 22.18 1.54 -0.36
CA ASP A 220 21.69 2.04 -1.65
C ASP A 220 20.32 2.75 -1.55
N GLN A 221 19.59 2.55 -0.45
CA GLN A 221 18.24 3.10 -0.27
C GLN A 221 18.25 4.63 -0.32
N LEU A 222 19.16 5.27 0.41
CA LEU A 222 19.26 6.73 0.43
C LEU A 222 20.06 7.28 -0.77
N ALA A 223 20.99 6.51 -1.31
CA ALA A 223 21.87 6.96 -2.40
C ALA A 223 21.13 7.36 -3.68
N ASN A 224 19.91 6.84 -3.88
CA ASN A 224 19.09 7.09 -5.07
C ASN A 224 17.91 8.05 -4.82
N MET A 225 17.77 8.56 -3.59
CA MET A 225 16.66 9.46 -3.26
C MET A 225 16.95 10.89 -3.70
N THR A 226 15.89 11.60 -4.10
CA THR A 226 15.98 12.94 -4.70
C THR A 226 15.00 13.92 -4.06
N PHE A 227 14.88 13.90 -2.73
CA PHE A 227 14.11 14.90 -1.99
C PHE A 227 15.01 16.02 -1.47
N ALA A 228 14.39 17.17 -1.15
CA ALA A 228 15.06 18.35 -0.61
C ALA A 228 14.82 18.51 0.91
N GLU A 229 15.56 19.41 1.54
CA GLU A 229 15.17 20.00 2.83
C GLU A 229 13.79 20.66 2.69
N GLU A 230 13.06 20.74 3.80
CA GLU A 230 11.66 21.20 3.90
C GLU A 230 10.66 20.30 3.14
N GLU A 231 11.08 19.16 2.60
CA GLU A 231 10.18 18.24 1.90
C GLU A 231 9.47 17.30 2.89
N SER A 232 8.15 17.23 2.80
CA SER A 232 7.35 16.29 3.60
C SER A 232 7.49 14.86 3.07
N LEU A 233 7.85 13.94 3.96
CA LEU A 233 8.03 12.53 3.70
C LEU A 233 7.07 11.69 4.56
N PHE A 234 6.66 10.54 4.04
CA PHE A 234 6.16 9.43 4.85
C PHE A 234 7.24 8.36 4.92
N ILE A 235 7.62 7.99 6.14
CA ILE A 235 8.75 7.11 6.40
C ILE A 235 8.27 5.97 7.27
N THR A 236 8.50 4.74 6.84
CA THR A 236 8.29 3.56 7.68
C THR A 236 9.64 3.00 8.09
N GLY A 237 9.73 2.45 9.29
CA GLY A 237 10.98 1.90 9.79
C GLY A 237 10.87 1.39 11.20
N ILE A 238 11.98 0.87 11.70
CA ILE A 238 12.06 0.41 13.09
C ILE A 238 12.77 1.46 13.94
N VAL A 239 12.16 1.82 15.07
CA VAL A 239 12.75 2.79 16.01
C VAL A 239 13.87 2.11 16.82
N ARG A 240 14.97 2.83 17.00
CA ARG A 240 16.17 2.42 17.73
C ARG A 240 16.71 3.59 18.55
N ALA A 241 17.42 3.30 19.63
CA ALA A 241 18.39 4.24 20.16
C ALA A 241 19.65 4.24 19.28
N PHE A 242 20.31 5.39 19.10
CA PHE A 242 21.58 5.44 18.38
C PHE A 242 22.68 4.73 19.16
N ASP A 243 22.99 3.50 18.76
CA ASP A 243 24.24 2.80 19.07
C ASP A 243 24.90 2.42 17.75
N ARG A 244 26.00 3.09 17.41
CA ARG A 244 26.67 2.91 16.11
C ARG A 244 27.03 1.46 15.83
N GLU A 245 27.62 0.74 16.78
CA GLU A 245 28.09 -0.63 16.54
C GLU A 245 26.90 -1.58 16.32
N ALA A 246 25.80 -1.39 17.07
CA ALA A 246 24.57 -2.13 16.88
C ALA A 246 23.92 -1.82 15.52
N LEU A 247 23.79 -0.55 15.17
CA LEU A 247 23.18 -0.11 13.91
C LEU A 247 24.00 -0.57 12.70
N GLU A 248 25.32 -0.43 12.69
CA GLU A 248 26.19 -0.96 11.62
C GLU A 248 26.00 -2.48 11.41
N GLY A 249 25.78 -3.21 12.50
CA GLY A 249 25.47 -4.64 12.45
C GLY A 249 24.10 -4.95 11.85
N GLU A 250 23.11 -4.09 12.09
CA GLU A 250 21.74 -4.21 11.59
C GLU A 250 21.65 -3.83 10.11
N VAL A 251 22.16 -2.65 9.71
CA VAL A 251 22.04 -2.14 8.33
C VAL A 251 23.11 -2.70 7.39
N GLY A 252 24.15 -3.35 7.92
CA GLY A 252 25.17 -4.04 7.15
C GLY A 252 26.17 -3.13 6.43
N TYR A 253 26.23 -1.84 6.78
CA TYR A 253 27.22 -0.88 6.28
C TYR A 253 27.80 -0.03 7.41
N ALA A 254 28.97 0.56 7.18
CA ALA A 254 29.67 1.36 8.17
C ALA A 254 29.09 2.78 8.27
N LEU A 255 28.87 3.25 9.48
CA LEU A 255 28.44 4.60 9.82
C LEU A 255 29.69 5.39 10.26
N ASP A 256 30.06 6.41 9.49
CA ASP A 256 31.29 7.17 9.74
C ASP A 256 31.25 7.88 11.10
N GLU A 257 32.25 7.60 11.95
CA GLU A 257 32.32 8.16 13.32
C GLU A 257 32.25 9.68 13.35
N ASP A 258 32.95 10.34 12.42
CA ASP A 258 33.04 11.79 12.40
C ASP A 258 31.73 12.43 11.93
N LEU A 259 30.92 11.69 11.15
CA LEU A 259 29.62 12.16 10.66
C LEU A 259 28.50 12.01 11.69
N TYR A 260 28.52 10.92 12.47
CA TYR A 260 27.41 10.59 13.37
C TYR A 260 27.69 10.83 14.86
N ALA A 261 28.85 11.36 15.23
CA ALA A 261 29.20 11.60 16.63
C ALA A 261 28.21 12.49 17.39
N ASP A 262 27.51 13.39 16.68
CA ASP A 262 26.55 14.32 17.30
C ASP A 262 25.17 13.68 17.56
N PHE A 263 24.91 12.48 17.02
CA PHE A 263 23.65 11.74 17.20
C PHE A 263 23.73 10.66 18.29
N GLU A 264 24.82 10.62 19.09
CA GLU A 264 24.90 9.69 20.23
C GLU A 264 23.71 9.93 21.19
N ASP A 265 23.04 8.85 21.58
CA ASP A 265 21.85 8.86 22.44
C ASP A 265 20.57 9.50 21.82
N THR A 266 20.58 9.84 20.52
CA THR A 266 19.39 10.32 19.78
C THR A 266 18.53 9.14 19.29
N PRO A 267 17.19 9.27 19.22
CA PRO A 267 16.36 8.27 18.53
C PRO A 267 16.70 8.19 17.05
N VAL A 268 16.62 6.98 16.51
CA VAL A 268 16.90 6.66 15.11
C VAL A 268 15.75 5.87 14.53
N LEU A 269 15.28 6.26 13.36
CA LEU A 269 14.39 5.44 12.54
C LEU A 269 15.22 4.76 11.45
N VAL A 270 15.35 3.43 11.54
CA VAL A 270 15.97 2.62 10.48
C VAL A 270 14.91 2.42 9.40
N ALA A 271 14.97 3.25 8.36
CA ALA A 271 13.93 3.35 7.36
C ALA A 271 13.85 2.08 6.48
N SER A 272 12.67 1.51 6.39
CA SER A 272 12.32 0.45 5.43
C SER A 272 11.76 1.04 4.14
N GLU A 273 10.93 2.08 4.24
CA GLU A 273 10.38 2.81 3.10
C GLU A 273 10.42 4.31 3.36
N ILE A 274 10.75 5.09 2.33
CA ILE A 274 10.70 6.55 2.37
C ILE A 274 9.96 7.00 1.12
N VAL A 275 8.84 7.68 1.33
CA VAL A 275 7.96 8.15 0.26
C VAL A 275 7.90 9.67 0.32
N SER A 276 8.32 10.32 -0.76
CA SER A 276 8.11 11.76 -0.93
C SER A 276 6.64 12.05 -1.15
N LEU A 277 6.03 12.82 -0.24
CA LEU A 277 4.61 13.18 -0.35
C LEU A 277 4.35 14.14 -1.51
N ALA A 278 5.34 14.98 -1.86
CA ALA A 278 5.29 15.87 -3.01
C ALA A 278 5.27 15.11 -4.34
N ASN A 279 5.92 13.96 -4.42
CA ASN A 279 5.95 13.12 -5.63
C ASN A 279 4.97 11.94 -5.56
N THR A 280 4.17 11.86 -4.49
CA THR A 280 3.15 10.83 -4.38
C THR A 280 2.03 11.14 -5.36
N THR A 281 1.72 10.17 -6.20
CA THR A 281 0.60 10.15 -7.13
C THR A 281 -0.39 9.08 -6.69
N PHE A 282 -1.55 9.02 -7.34
CA PHE A 282 -2.52 7.96 -7.07
C PHE A 282 -1.98 6.55 -7.36
N GLU A 283 -1.04 6.42 -8.30
CA GLU A 283 -0.52 5.12 -8.75
C GLU A 283 0.48 4.51 -7.76
N ASN A 284 1.23 5.34 -7.03
CA ASN A 284 2.27 4.89 -6.09
C ASN A 284 1.92 5.11 -4.61
N ALA A 285 0.77 5.70 -4.30
CA ALA A 285 0.34 5.89 -2.92
C ALA A 285 -0.04 4.57 -2.23
N PRO A 286 0.32 4.38 -0.93
CA PRO A 286 -0.23 3.32 -0.07
C PRO A 286 -1.74 3.22 -0.15
N LEU A 287 -2.33 2.04 -0.12
CA LEU A 287 -3.77 1.94 0.15
C LEU A 287 -4.01 1.96 1.67
N ALA A 288 -4.92 2.82 2.14
CA ALA A 288 -5.28 2.93 3.57
C ALA A 288 -6.10 1.74 4.12
N GLY A 289 -6.48 0.79 3.27
CA GLY A 289 -7.39 -0.31 3.64
C GLY A 289 -8.86 0.12 3.59
N ASP A 290 -9.69 -0.56 4.38
CA ASP A 290 -11.09 -0.19 4.59
C ASP A 290 -11.15 1.01 5.55
N LEU A 291 -11.49 2.18 5.03
CA LEU A 291 -11.47 3.45 5.74
C LEU A 291 -12.84 4.13 5.62
N ASP A 292 -13.47 4.43 6.75
CA ASP A 292 -14.63 5.31 6.78
C ASP A 292 -14.21 6.79 6.80
N LEU A 293 -15.13 7.67 6.41
CA LEU A 293 -14.84 9.10 6.35
C LEU A 293 -14.62 9.67 7.75
N ASP A 294 -15.37 9.20 8.74
CA ASP A 294 -15.20 9.56 10.16
C ASP A 294 -13.76 9.40 10.64
N ALA A 295 -13.12 8.24 10.44
CA ALA A 295 -11.74 8.02 10.86
C ALA A 295 -10.76 8.96 10.14
N LEU A 296 -10.99 9.24 8.85
CA LEU A 296 -10.17 10.21 8.10
C LEU A 296 -10.32 11.64 8.67
N LEU A 297 -11.51 12.01 9.13
CA LEU A 297 -11.78 13.34 9.69
C LEU A 297 -11.24 13.48 11.12
N ASP A 298 -11.27 12.41 11.91
CA ASP A 298 -10.78 12.40 13.29
C ASP A 298 -9.24 12.45 13.36
N GLU A 299 -8.54 11.77 12.44
CA GLU A 299 -7.07 11.65 12.45
C GLU A 299 -6.46 11.82 11.04
N PRO A 300 -6.64 12.97 10.37
CA PRO A 300 -6.23 13.15 8.97
C PRO A 300 -4.72 12.97 8.75
N GLU A 301 -3.89 13.30 9.74
CA GLU A 301 -2.44 13.15 9.72
C GLU A 301 -2.04 11.67 9.52
N SER A 302 -2.80 10.76 10.13
CA SER A 302 -2.64 9.30 10.00
C SER A 302 -2.92 8.78 8.59
N TYR A 303 -3.47 9.59 7.69
CA TYR A 303 -3.77 9.20 6.32
C TYR A 303 -3.00 10.00 5.26
N LEU A 304 -2.19 10.99 5.66
CA LEU A 304 -1.39 11.77 4.70
C LEU A 304 -0.55 10.85 3.80
N GLY A 305 -0.57 11.16 2.50
CA GLY A 305 0.12 10.36 1.49
C GLY A 305 -0.63 9.11 1.04
N MET A 306 -1.67 8.67 1.76
CA MET A 306 -2.37 7.43 1.42
C MET A 306 -3.47 7.64 0.39
N ARG A 307 -3.62 6.63 -0.47
CA ARG A 307 -4.80 6.42 -1.26
C ARG A 307 -5.91 5.90 -0.36
N VAL A 308 -6.99 6.65 -0.33
CA VAL A 308 -8.22 6.34 0.42
C VAL A 308 -9.36 6.10 -0.54
N ASP A 309 -10.34 5.34 -0.06
CA ASP A 309 -11.59 5.04 -0.76
C ASP A 309 -12.73 5.24 0.22
N VAL A 310 -13.20 6.48 0.32
CA VAL A 310 -14.16 6.91 1.35
C VAL A 310 -15.52 7.20 0.72
N GLN A 311 -16.58 6.98 1.50
CA GLN A 311 -17.95 7.37 1.14
C GLN A 311 -18.41 8.53 2.02
N GLY A 312 -19.19 9.45 1.46
CA GLY A 312 -19.75 10.56 2.20
C GLY A 312 -20.74 11.34 1.35
N THR A 313 -21.33 12.38 1.94
CA THR A 313 -22.32 13.23 1.27
C THR A 313 -21.72 14.58 0.91
N VAL A 314 -21.97 15.02 -0.32
CA VAL A 314 -21.54 16.34 -0.80
C VAL A 314 -22.29 17.44 -0.06
N GLU A 315 -21.58 18.25 0.73
CA GLU A 315 -22.17 19.42 1.40
C GLU A 315 -22.13 20.65 0.48
N GLU A 316 -20.95 21.00 -0.05
CA GLU A 316 -20.77 22.20 -0.86
C GLU A 316 -19.92 21.92 -2.11
N VAL A 317 -20.42 22.31 -3.29
CA VAL A 317 -19.63 22.32 -4.52
C VAL A 317 -18.96 23.68 -4.68
N LEU A 318 -17.63 23.67 -4.78
CA LEU A 318 -16.82 24.89 -4.75
C LEU A 318 -16.42 25.34 -6.17
N GLY A 319 -16.74 26.61 -6.46
CA GLY A 319 -16.25 27.36 -7.62
C GLY A 319 -17.30 27.51 -8.73
N ASP A 320 -17.59 28.75 -9.14
CA ASP A 320 -18.74 29.07 -10.01
C ASP A 320 -18.66 28.57 -11.47
N ASP A 321 -17.44 28.40 -12.02
CA ASP A 321 -17.23 28.18 -13.46
C ASP A 321 -16.37 26.94 -13.80
N GLN A 322 -15.73 26.30 -12.81
CA GLN A 322 -14.84 25.17 -13.05
C GLN A 322 -15.11 23.94 -12.18
N ASN A 323 -15.95 23.99 -11.13
CA ASN A 323 -16.30 22.86 -10.26
C ASN A 323 -15.13 21.87 -10.09
N ASN A 324 -14.01 22.36 -9.56
CA ASN A 324 -12.79 21.55 -9.41
C ASN A 324 -12.63 21.00 -8.00
N ALA A 325 -13.55 21.38 -7.11
CA ALA A 325 -13.49 21.09 -5.70
C ALA A 325 -14.92 21.01 -5.12
N PHE A 326 -15.06 20.25 -4.05
CA PHE A 326 -16.27 20.18 -3.23
C PHE A 326 -15.89 19.65 -1.84
N THR A 327 -16.77 19.82 -0.86
CA THR A 327 -16.60 19.18 0.44
C THR A 327 -17.51 17.98 0.60
N ILE A 328 -17.03 16.97 1.33
CA ILE A 328 -17.83 15.82 1.77
C ILE A 328 -17.87 15.76 3.29
N GLU A 329 -18.98 15.31 3.84
CA GLU A 329 -19.18 15.03 5.26
C GLU A 329 -19.74 13.62 5.45
N ASP A 330 -19.59 13.08 6.67
CA ASP A 330 -20.23 11.83 7.07
C ASP A 330 -21.71 12.09 7.43
N ASP A 331 -22.60 11.24 6.92
CA ASP A 331 -24.05 11.33 7.14
C ASP A 331 -24.44 11.14 8.62
N ASP A 332 -23.62 10.46 9.41
CA ASP A 332 -23.88 10.16 10.81
C ASP A 332 -23.42 11.28 11.77
N LEU A 333 -22.58 12.22 11.30
CA LEU A 333 -22.05 13.32 12.10
C LEU A 333 -22.73 14.67 11.78
N ILE A 334 -23.62 15.08 12.68
CA ILE A 334 -24.17 16.44 12.64
C ILE A 334 -23.14 17.42 13.24
N GLY A 335 -22.30 17.99 12.39
CA GLY A 335 -21.57 19.22 12.69
C GLY A 335 -20.11 19.26 12.27
N ALA A 336 -19.88 19.93 11.15
CA ALA A 336 -18.71 20.74 10.80
C ALA A 336 -17.42 20.03 10.34
N ASP A 337 -17.22 18.76 10.63
CA ASP A 337 -16.01 18.08 10.15
C ASP A 337 -16.25 17.59 8.71
N GLN A 338 -15.41 18.10 7.79
CA GLN A 338 -15.55 17.90 6.36
C GLN A 338 -14.19 17.64 5.73
N ALA A 339 -14.17 16.84 4.67
CA ALA A 339 -12.97 16.69 3.85
C ALA A 339 -13.12 17.55 2.58
N LEU A 340 -12.06 18.29 2.24
CA LEU A 340 -11.99 18.99 0.96
C LEU A 340 -11.58 18.00 -0.12
N VAL A 341 -12.41 17.84 -1.15
CA VAL A 341 -12.10 17.01 -2.31
C VAL A 341 -11.64 17.89 -3.45
N LEU A 342 -10.44 17.66 -3.97
CA LEU A 342 -9.89 18.33 -5.15
C LEU A 342 -9.76 17.35 -6.31
N LEU A 343 -10.26 17.72 -7.49
CA LEU A 343 -10.12 16.86 -8.67
C LEU A 343 -8.71 16.89 -9.24
N ALA A 344 -8.06 15.72 -9.33
CA ALA A 344 -6.78 15.56 -10.02
C ALA A 344 -6.88 15.97 -11.50
N ASP A 345 -7.93 15.51 -12.20
CA ASP A 345 -8.21 15.85 -13.60
C ASP A 345 -9.66 16.30 -13.81
N PRO A 346 -9.93 17.63 -13.77
CA PRO A 346 -11.28 18.15 -13.90
C PRO A 346 -11.82 18.08 -15.34
N GLN A 347 -10.99 17.81 -16.34
CA GLN A 347 -11.46 17.67 -17.72
C GLN A 347 -12.09 16.29 -17.94
N ASN A 348 -11.67 15.30 -17.17
CA ASN A 348 -12.12 13.92 -17.26
C ASN A 348 -13.18 13.57 -16.21
N MET A 349 -13.32 14.36 -15.13
CA MET A 349 -14.37 14.23 -14.12
C MET A 349 -15.38 15.37 -14.22
N SER A 350 -16.65 15.04 -14.47
CA SER A 350 -17.70 16.06 -14.57
C SER A 350 -18.49 16.16 -13.27
N LEU A 351 -18.24 17.20 -12.46
CA LEU A 351 -19.06 17.49 -11.27
C LEU A 351 -20.40 18.14 -11.60
N ASN A 352 -20.74 18.33 -12.87
CA ASN A 352 -22.05 18.84 -13.26
C ASN A 352 -23.22 17.89 -12.87
N LEU A 353 -22.89 16.73 -12.31
CA LEU A 353 -23.82 15.74 -11.79
C LEU A 353 -23.86 15.68 -10.27
N LEU A 354 -22.99 16.43 -9.57
CA LEU A 354 -23.00 16.53 -8.13
C LEU A 354 -23.78 17.77 -7.73
N ASP A 355 -24.85 17.55 -6.98
CA ASP A 355 -25.56 18.58 -6.25
C ASP A 355 -25.20 18.41 -4.75
N ALA A 356 -25.52 19.42 -3.93
CA ALA A 356 -25.52 19.20 -2.48
C ALA A 356 -26.49 18.07 -2.11
N ASP A 357 -26.21 17.37 -1.02
CA ASP A 357 -26.91 16.15 -0.56
C ASP A 357 -26.71 14.92 -1.48
N THR A 358 -25.77 14.95 -2.44
CA THR A 358 -25.44 13.76 -3.24
C THR A 358 -24.45 12.89 -2.49
N GLU A 359 -24.81 11.64 -2.24
CA GLU A 359 -23.91 10.61 -1.71
C GLU A 359 -22.88 10.19 -2.78
N VAL A 360 -21.61 10.17 -2.40
CA VAL A 360 -20.48 9.90 -3.29
C VAL A 360 -19.48 8.96 -2.65
N ARG A 361 -18.80 8.18 -3.50
CA ARG A 361 -17.57 7.45 -3.18
C ARG A 361 -16.41 8.15 -3.85
N VAL A 362 -15.41 8.53 -3.07
CA VAL A 362 -14.22 9.28 -3.50
C VAL A 362 -13.00 8.40 -3.33
N VAL A 363 -12.32 8.14 -4.45
CA VAL A 363 -11.02 7.45 -4.46
C VAL A 363 -9.95 8.45 -4.82
N GLY A 364 -8.99 8.65 -3.93
CA GLY A 364 -7.99 9.71 -4.07
C GLY A 364 -6.87 9.59 -3.07
N VAL A 365 -5.94 10.55 -3.10
CA VAL A 365 -4.81 10.57 -2.15
C VAL A 365 -4.99 11.71 -1.15
N VAL A 366 -4.83 11.43 0.14
CA VAL A 366 -4.93 12.43 1.20
C VAL A 366 -3.68 13.30 1.23
N ARG A 367 -3.89 14.59 1.38
CA ARG A 367 -2.88 15.66 1.40
C ARG A 367 -3.25 16.67 2.48
N GLN A 368 -2.22 17.36 2.96
CA GLN A 368 -2.41 18.59 3.71
C GLN A 368 -2.76 19.71 2.74
N PHE A 369 -3.58 20.66 3.16
CA PHE A 369 -3.86 21.83 2.35
C PHE A 369 -2.65 22.77 2.31
N ASP A 370 -1.90 22.73 1.21
CA ASP A 370 -0.95 23.78 0.86
C ASP A 370 -1.23 24.23 -0.58
N ALA A 371 -1.74 25.46 -0.74
CA ALA A 371 -2.19 25.94 -2.04
C ALA A 371 -1.06 25.98 -3.09
N ALA A 372 0.16 26.30 -2.68
CA ALA A 372 1.31 26.38 -3.58
C ALA A 372 1.72 24.99 -4.09
N THR A 373 1.81 24.01 -3.19
CA THR A 373 2.16 22.61 -3.46
C THR A 373 1.07 21.94 -4.28
N LEU A 374 -0.18 21.99 -3.82
CA LEU A 374 -1.32 21.44 -4.58
C LEU A 374 -1.43 22.07 -5.96
N GLY A 375 -1.16 23.37 -6.10
CA GLY A 375 -1.19 24.04 -7.39
C GLY A 375 -0.09 23.57 -8.35
N ARG A 376 1.11 23.34 -7.83
CA ARG A 376 2.22 22.76 -8.61
C ARG A 376 1.88 21.33 -9.04
N ASP A 377 1.41 20.51 -8.11
CA ASP A 377 1.17 19.07 -8.32
C ASP A 377 0.02 18.84 -9.30
N LEU A 378 -1.05 19.62 -9.17
CA LEU A 378 -2.21 19.59 -10.08
C LEU A 378 -1.96 20.34 -11.40
N GLY A 379 -0.80 20.99 -11.55
CA GLY A 379 -0.47 21.78 -12.74
C GLY A 379 -1.41 22.96 -12.99
N ARG A 380 -2.04 23.51 -11.94
CA ARG A 380 -3.04 24.60 -12.01
C ARG A 380 -2.97 25.49 -10.79
N GLU A 381 -3.41 26.74 -10.91
CA GLU A 381 -3.44 27.66 -9.76
C GLU A 381 -4.55 27.27 -8.76
N VAL A 382 -4.17 27.03 -7.51
CA VAL A 382 -5.08 26.89 -6.36
C VAL A 382 -5.07 28.23 -5.63
N GLN A 383 -6.21 28.92 -5.61
CA GLN A 383 -6.30 30.26 -5.03
C GLN A 383 -6.51 30.17 -3.52
N GLU A 384 -5.49 30.51 -2.73
CA GLU A 384 -5.52 30.47 -1.26
C GLU A 384 -6.71 31.26 -0.69
N ASP A 385 -6.95 32.49 -1.15
CA ASP A 385 -8.09 33.33 -0.73
C ASP A 385 -9.47 32.64 -0.91
N PHE A 386 -9.57 31.70 -1.84
CA PHE A 386 -10.80 30.95 -2.10
C PHE A 386 -10.98 29.78 -1.12
N TYR A 387 -9.86 29.25 -0.60
CA TYR A 387 -9.83 28.09 0.30
C TYR A 387 -9.44 28.44 1.75
N GLU A 388 -9.40 29.72 2.13
CA GLU A 388 -9.03 30.20 3.48
C GLU A 388 -9.81 29.51 4.61
N ASN A 389 -11.03 29.02 4.35
CA ASN A 389 -11.84 28.32 5.35
C ASN A 389 -11.59 26.81 5.41
N TYR A 390 -10.71 26.27 4.55
CA TYR A 390 -10.46 24.83 4.40
C TYR A 390 -8.97 24.48 4.58
N THR A 391 -8.15 25.42 5.07
CA THR A 391 -6.70 25.19 5.28
C THR A 391 -6.40 24.12 6.31
N ASP A 392 -7.33 23.92 7.25
CA ASP A 392 -7.16 23.00 8.38
C ASP A 392 -7.87 21.66 8.11
N LEU A 393 -8.47 21.47 6.93
CA LEU A 393 -9.19 20.24 6.58
C LEU A 393 -8.30 19.25 5.85
N PRO A 394 -8.55 17.93 6.00
CA PRO A 394 -7.96 16.94 5.11
C PRO A 394 -8.36 17.22 3.66
N VAL A 395 -7.38 17.14 2.76
CA VAL A 395 -7.59 17.29 1.33
C VAL A 395 -7.48 15.94 0.64
N ILE A 396 -8.54 15.48 -0.01
CA ILE A 396 -8.48 14.30 -0.87
C ILE A 396 -8.28 14.77 -2.30
N VAL A 397 -7.11 14.50 -2.87
CA VAL A 397 -6.87 14.67 -4.31
C VAL A 397 -7.50 13.49 -5.03
N ALA A 398 -8.75 13.66 -5.43
CA ALA A 398 -9.57 12.63 -6.05
C ALA A 398 -9.07 12.29 -7.46
N SER A 399 -8.90 11.00 -7.71
CA SER A 399 -8.68 10.44 -9.03
C SER A 399 -9.98 9.89 -9.62
N GLU A 400 -10.87 9.39 -8.78
CA GLU A 400 -12.15 8.82 -9.17
C GLU A 400 -13.25 9.27 -8.21
N ILE A 401 -14.43 9.55 -8.77
CA ILE A 401 -15.63 9.88 -8.00
C ILE A 401 -16.81 9.14 -8.61
N TYR A 402 -17.56 8.46 -7.76
CA TYR A 402 -18.76 7.74 -8.11
C TYR A 402 -19.93 8.32 -7.33
N ALA A 403 -21.01 8.68 -8.00
CA ALA A 403 -22.27 8.92 -7.29
C ALA A 403 -22.81 7.58 -6.81
N VAL A 404 -23.15 7.50 -5.53
CA VAL A 404 -23.84 6.34 -4.96
C VAL A 404 -25.32 6.51 -5.29
N GLU A 405 -25.83 5.73 -6.24
CA GLU A 405 -27.27 5.75 -6.52
C GLU A 405 -28.01 5.11 -5.35
N GLY A 406 -28.77 5.90 -4.59
CA GLY A 406 -29.61 5.37 -3.51
C GLY A 406 -30.58 4.29 -4.01
N GLU A 407 -30.53 3.10 -3.40
CA GLU A 407 -31.34 1.92 -3.76
C GLU A 407 -32.87 2.09 -3.61
#